data_AF-A0A7C7YD20-F1
#
_entry.id   AF-A0A7C7YD20-F1
#
_cell.length_a   1.000
_cell.length_b   1.000
_cell.length_c   1.000
_cell.angle_alpha   90.00
_cell.angle_beta   90.00
_cell.angle_gamma   90.00
#
_symmetry.space_group_name_H-M   'P 1'
#
loop_
_entity.id
_entity.type
_entity.pdbx_description
1 polymer ?
#
loop_
_entity_poly.entity_id
_entity_poly.type
_entity_poly.pdbx_seq_one_letter_code
_entity_poly.pdbx_strand_id
1 'polypeptide(L)'
;MAELNEVKISSRLDPNAIIITEVDIIFVYDDEITNDFPKSKSSWYSGKRGFTISAGDKVDVVNIFIPQGFDSVSATLPARKAEAKKVFVFAYHDDAQASPVDITDMSAVSIEIDPFGIVVSRIN
;
A
#
# COMPACT_ATOMS: atom_id res chain seq x y z
N MET A 1 -11.22 1.40 -13.52
CA MET A 1 -11.82 1.88 -12.26
C MET A 1 -11.60 0.78 -11.25
N ALA A 2 -11.10 1.11 -10.07
CA ALA A 2 -10.73 0.14 -9.05
C ALA A 2 -11.97 -0.40 -8.32
N GLU A 3 -11.97 -1.70 -8.03
CA GLU A 3 -13.08 -2.37 -7.34
C GLU A 3 -12.91 -2.38 -5.81
N LEU A 4 -11.83 -1.79 -5.31
CA LEU A 4 -11.39 -1.89 -3.92
C LEU A 4 -12.34 -1.22 -2.93
N ASN A 5 -12.90 -2.03 -2.04
CA ASN A 5 -13.84 -1.63 -1.01
C ASN A 5 -13.29 -1.78 0.39
N GLU A 6 -12.48 -2.81 0.64
CA GLU A 6 -11.92 -3.13 1.94
C GLU A 6 -10.44 -3.48 1.83
N VAL A 7 -9.64 -2.97 2.77
CA VAL A 7 -8.27 -3.44 3.01
C VAL A 7 -8.10 -3.71 4.50
N LYS A 8 -7.69 -4.93 4.83
CA LYS A 8 -7.26 -5.33 6.17
C LYS A 8 -5.76 -5.57 6.17
N ILE A 9 -5.09 -5.06 7.19
CA ILE A 9 -3.64 -5.19 7.34
C ILE A 9 -3.38 -5.89 8.67
N SER A 10 -2.55 -6.92 8.68
CA SER A 10 -2.17 -7.67 9.88
C SER A 10 -0.66 -7.89 9.92
N SER A 11 -0.12 -8.18 11.11
CA SER A 11 1.29 -8.52 11.26
C SER A 11 1.45 -9.83 12.02
N ARG A 12 2.14 -10.80 11.40
CA ARG A 12 2.57 -12.07 12.03
C ARG A 12 3.98 -12.02 12.62
N LEU A 13 4.58 -10.83 12.65
CA LEU A 13 5.89 -10.62 13.25
C LEU A 13 5.83 -10.79 14.78
N ASP A 14 6.99 -10.97 15.39
CA ASP A 14 7.08 -11.18 16.85
C ASP A 14 6.42 -10.01 17.61
N PRO A 15 5.37 -10.26 18.40
CA PRO A 15 4.66 -9.20 19.12
C PRO A 15 5.50 -8.56 20.24
N ASN A 16 6.63 -9.17 20.63
CA ASN A 16 7.53 -8.60 21.63
C ASN A 16 8.50 -7.59 21.01
N ALA A 17 8.58 -7.48 19.68
CA ALA A 17 9.36 -6.46 19.00
C ALA A 17 8.64 -5.10 19.03
N ILE A 18 9.37 -4.06 19.42
CA ILE A 18 8.85 -2.69 19.53
C ILE A 18 9.03 -1.95 18.19
N ILE A 19 8.68 -2.58 17.08
CA ILE A 19 8.84 -2.03 15.73
C ILE A 19 7.44 -1.77 15.16
N ILE A 20 7.31 -0.66 14.44
CA ILE A 20 6.10 -0.29 13.71
C ILE A 20 6.46 -0.29 12.23
N THR A 21 5.66 -0.98 11.42
CA THR A 21 5.84 -1.03 9.97
C THR A 21 4.87 -0.09 9.29
N GLU A 22 5.35 0.63 8.29
CA GLU A 22 4.51 1.46 7.43
C GLU A 22 4.07 0.66 6.20
N VAL A 23 2.78 0.74 5.87
CA VAL A 23 2.18 0.23 4.64
C VAL A 23 1.51 1.40 3.94
N ASP A 24 1.84 1.59 2.66
CA ASP A 24 1.24 2.61 1.83
C ASP A 24 0.34 1.97 0.77
N ILE A 25 -0.89 2.48 0.68
CA ILE A 25 -1.83 2.13 -0.38
C ILE A 25 -2.03 3.37 -1.25
N ILE A 26 -1.64 3.26 -2.52
CA ILE A 26 -1.58 4.38 -3.45
C ILE A 26 -2.68 4.22 -4.48
N PHE A 27 -3.58 5.20 -4.52
CA PHE A 27 -4.64 5.31 -5.53
C PHE A 27 -4.16 6.24 -6.63
N VAL A 28 -4.14 5.76 -7.86
CA VAL A 28 -3.65 6.46 -9.04
C VAL A 28 -4.85 6.76 -9.94
N TYR A 29 -5.14 8.04 -10.17
CA TYR A 29 -6.33 8.50 -10.92
C TYR A 29 -6.02 8.87 -12.37
N ASP A 30 -4.75 9.10 -12.70
CA ASP A 30 -4.29 9.54 -14.01
C ASP A 30 -3.32 8.54 -14.62
N ASP A 31 -3.41 8.27 -15.92
CA ASP A 31 -2.51 7.34 -16.59
C ASP A 31 -1.13 7.95 -16.82
N GLU A 32 -1.03 9.30 -16.90
CA GLU A 32 0.22 10.01 -17.16
C GLU A 32 1.28 9.72 -16.09
N ILE A 33 0.86 9.59 -14.83
CA ILE A 33 1.75 9.34 -13.69
C ILE A 33 2.20 7.88 -13.58
N THR A 34 1.61 6.97 -14.36
CA THR A 34 1.95 5.54 -14.31
C THR A 34 3.36 5.27 -14.87
N ASN A 35 3.84 6.10 -15.80
CA ASN A 35 5.16 5.95 -16.39
C ASN A 35 6.29 6.28 -15.41
N ASP A 36 6.10 7.34 -14.63
CA ASP A 36 7.02 7.82 -13.59
C ASP A 36 6.76 7.17 -12.22
N PHE A 37 5.80 6.24 -12.14
CA PHE A 37 5.45 5.59 -10.90
C PHE A 37 6.64 4.79 -10.34
N PRO A 38 6.96 4.91 -9.05
CA PRO A 38 8.07 4.17 -8.44
C PRO A 38 7.92 2.66 -8.64
N LYS A 39 9.00 2.02 -9.11
CA LYS A 39 9.01 0.59 -9.46
C LYS A 39 9.54 -0.32 -8.34
N SER A 40 10.02 0.27 -7.25
CA SER A 40 10.57 -0.44 -6.11
C SER A 40 10.26 0.28 -4.80
N LYS A 41 10.26 -0.49 -3.71
CA LYS A 41 10.11 0.02 -2.34
C LYS A 41 11.08 1.15 -2.03
N SER A 42 12.36 0.97 -2.33
CA SER A 42 13.40 1.98 -2.09
C SER A 42 13.13 3.28 -2.85
N SER A 43 12.78 3.21 -4.14
CA SER A 43 12.41 4.39 -4.92
C SER A 43 11.16 5.08 -4.38
N TRP A 44 10.17 4.31 -3.92
CA TRP A 44 8.97 4.86 -3.30
C TRP A 44 9.30 5.63 -2.01
N TYR A 45 9.84 4.97 -0.98
CA TYR A 45 10.04 5.63 0.32
C TYR A 45 11.11 6.73 0.31
N SER A 46 12.12 6.65 -0.55
CA SER A 46 13.07 7.75 -0.73
C SER A 46 12.49 8.94 -1.52
N GLY A 47 11.55 8.69 -2.43
CA GLY A 47 10.95 9.71 -3.32
C GLY A 47 9.56 10.19 -2.93
N LYS A 48 8.93 9.55 -1.94
CA LYS A 48 7.49 9.66 -1.61
C LYS A 48 6.99 11.10 -1.56
N ARG A 49 7.68 11.96 -0.81
CA ARG A 49 7.31 13.37 -0.67
C ARG A 49 7.38 14.13 -2.00
N GLY A 50 8.44 13.92 -2.78
CA GLY A 50 8.61 14.58 -4.07
C GLY A 50 7.57 14.12 -5.09
N PHE A 51 7.32 12.81 -5.15
CA PHE A 51 6.32 12.22 -6.02
C PHE A 51 4.91 12.70 -5.68
N THR A 52 4.51 12.67 -4.41
CA THR A 52 3.17 13.12 -3.98
C THR A 52 2.93 14.61 -4.24
N ILE A 53 3.93 15.47 -4.02
CA ILE A 53 3.84 16.90 -4.38
C ILE A 53 3.71 17.08 -5.90
N SER A 54 4.50 16.36 -6.68
CA SER A 54 4.51 16.46 -8.14
C SER A 54 3.23 15.93 -8.77
N ALA A 55 2.67 14.84 -8.23
CA ALA A 55 1.46 14.22 -8.73
C ALA A 55 0.19 15.01 -8.32
N GLY A 56 0.23 15.75 -7.21
CA GLY A 56 -0.90 16.54 -6.72
C GLY A 56 -2.17 15.70 -6.58
N ASP A 57 -3.31 16.23 -7.02
CA ASP A 57 -4.60 15.54 -7.01
C ASP A 57 -4.69 14.30 -7.91
N LYS A 58 -3.63 13.93 -8.66
CA LYS A 58 -3.62 12.70 -9.47
C LYS A 58 -3.39 11.43 -8.65
N VAL A 59 -3.00 11.56 -7.37
CA VAL A 59 -2.83 10.43 -6.46
C VAL A 59 -3.43 10.70 -5.09
N ASP A 60 -3.86 9.64 -4.40
CA ASP A 60 -4.03 9.64 -2.95
C ASP A 60 -3.15 8.56 -2.34
N VAL A 61 -2.59 8.82 -1.16
CA VAL A 61 -1.77 7.84 -0.42
C VAL A 61 -2.39 7.62 0.95
N VAL A 62 -2.84 6.40 1.20
CA VAL A 62 -3.27 5.96 2.53
C VAL A 62 -2.06 5.37 3.24
N ASN A 63 -1.64 6.02 4.32
CA ASN A 63 -0.46 5.65 5.10
C ASN A 63 -0.94 4.92 6.36
N ILE A 64 -0.47 3.70 6.58
CA ILE A 64 -0.90 2.87 7.70
C ILE A 64 0.31 2.43 8.48
N PHE A 65 0.32 2.76 9.77
CA PHE A 65 1.35 2.33 10.71
C PHE A 65 0.80 1.18 11.55
N ILE A 66 1.40 -0.01 11.40
CA ILE A 66 0.96 -1.21 12.10
C ILE A 66 2.09 -1.73 13.01
N PRO A 67 1.84 -1.88 14.32
CA PRO A 67 2.78 -2.54 15.23
C PRO A 67 3.02 -4.00 14.84
N GLN A 68 4.20 -4.54 15.17
CA GLN A 68 4.45 -5.97 15.00
C GLN A 68 3.51 -6.81 15.88
N GLY A 69 3.09 -7.96 15.34
CA GLY A 69 2.18 -8.89 16.02
C GLY A 69 0.74 -8.39 16.20
N PHE A 70 0.36 -7.29 15.55
CA PHE A 70 -0.99 -6.74 15.65
C PHE A 70 -2.00 -7.56 14.81
N ASP A 71 -3.11 -7.96 15.42
CA ASP A 71 -4.12 -8.85 14.83
C ASP A 71 -4.66 -8.34 13.49
N SER A 72 -5.22 -7.13 13.45
CA SER A 72 -5.59 -6.47 12.19
C SER A 72 -5.98 -5.00 12.38
N VAL A 73 -5.77 -4.20 11.33
CA VAL A 73 -6.29 -2.84 11.17
C VAL A 73 -6.99 -2.71 9.81
N SER A 74 -8.13 -2.04 9.78
CA SER A 74 -8.82 -1.70 8.54
C SER A 74 -8.37 -0.34 8.02
N ALA A 75 -8.02 -0.26 6.74
CA ALA A 75 -7.66 0.99 6.10
C ALA A 75 -8.88 1.91 5.90
N THR A 76 -8.74 3.19 6.22
CA THR A 76 -9.69 4.22 5.78
C THR A 76 -9.36 4.62 4.36
N LEU A 77 -10.20 4.20 3.40
CA LEU A 77 -9.96 4.44 1.98
C LEU A 77 -10.43 5.85 1.55
N PRO A 78 -9.83 6.46 0.52
CA PRO A 78 -10.27 7.76 0.00
C PRO A 78 -11.72 7.71 -0.50
N ALA A 79 -12.46 8.82 -0.38
CA ALA A 79 -13.85 8.90 -0.85
C ALA A 79 -13.98 8.60 -2.36
N ARG A 80 -13.01 9.07 -3.14
CA ARG A 80 -12.93 8.87 -4.60
C ARG A 80 -12.25 7.57 -5.03
N LYS A 81 -12.04 6.60 -4.14
CA LYS A 81 -11.32 5.34 -4.45
C LYS A 81 -11.80 4.62 -5.72
N ALA A 82 -13.11 4.66 -6.00
CA ALA A 82 -13.71 4.02 -7.17
C ALA A 82 -13.26 4.66 -8.51
N GLU A 83 -12.83 5.92 -8.48
CA GLU A 83 -12.30 6.64 -9.63
C GLU A 83 -10.86 6.24 -9.96
N ALA A 84 -10.16 5.56 -9.04
CA ALA A 84 -8.79 5.14 -9.26
C ALA A 84 -8.70 4.20 -10.46
N LYS A 85 -7.71 4.45 -11.32
CA LYS A 85 -7.40 3.59 -12.47
C LYS A 85 -6.48 2.45 -12.05
N LYS A 86 -5.57 2.71 -11.10
CA LYS A 86 -4.69 1.73 -10.49
C LYS A 86 -4.63 1.91 -8.98
N VAL A 87 -4.45 0.80 -8.27
CA VAL A 87 -4.19 0.80 -6.84
C VAL A 87 -2.99 -0.08 -6.54
N PHE A 88 -2.00 0.49 -5.88
CA PHE A 88 -0.74 -0.18 -5.56
C PHE A 88 -0.49 -0.23 -4.06
N VAL A 89 0.21 -1.26 -3.61
CA VAL A 89 0.66 -1.42 -2.22
C VAL A 89 2.18 -1.44 -2.17
N PHE A 90 2.74 -0.64 -1.27
CA PHE A 90 4.11 -0.76 -0.77
C PHE A 90 4.10 -1.04 0.73
N ALA A 91 5.09 -1.78 1.20
CA ALA A 91 5.31 -1.96 2.63
C ALA A 91 6.78 -1.76 2.97
N TYR A 92 7.04 -1.05 4.06
CA TYR A 92 8.38 -0.72 4.49
C TYR A 92 9.22 -1.95 4.84
N HIS A 93 8.55 -3.02 5.31
CA HIS A 93 9.19 -4.28 5.72
C HIS A 93 9.64 -5.16 4.53
N ASP A 94 9.23 -4.84 3.31
CA ASP A 94 9.58 -5.63 2.12
C ASP A 94 11.06 -5.43 1.71
N ASP A 95 11.54 -6.20 0.74
CA ASP A 95 12.86 -6.02 0.13
C ASP A 95 13.00 -4.61 -0.49
N ALA A 96 14.23 -4.07 -0.51
CA ALA A 96 14.50 -2.75 -1.09
C ALA A 96 14.12 -2.64 -2.57
N GLN A 97 14.22 -3.74 -3.33
CA GLN A 97 13.88 -3.82 -4.75
C GLN A 97 12.48 -4.38 -5.01
N ALA A 98 11.71 -4.72 -3.97
CA ALA A 98 10.35 -5.22 -4.12
C ALA A 98 9.48 -4.26 -4.92
N SER A 99 8.85 -4.76 -5.97
CA SER A 99 7.91 -4.01 -6.80
C SER A 99 6.57 -3.79 -6.10
N PRO A 100 5.84 -2.72 -6.42
CA PRO A 100 4.51 -2.51 -5.87
C PRO A 100 3.58 -3.67 -6.24
N VAL A 101 2.74 -4.08 -5.30
CA VAL A 101 1.69 -5.06 -5.58
C VAL A 101 0.47 -4.33 -6.15
N ASP A 102 0.06 -4.70 -7.37
CA ASP A 102 -1.16 -4.19 -8.00
C ASP A 102 -2.40 -4.91 -7.41
N ILE A 103 -3.29 -4.14 -6.78
CA ILE A 103 -4.54 -4.63 -6.17
C ILE A 103 -5.78 -4.02 -6.82
N THR A 104 -5.64 -3.43 -8.01
CA THR A 104 -6.71 -2.68 -8.70
C THR A 104 -7.99 -3.50 -8.87
N ASP A 105 -7.84 -4.76 -9.28
CA ASP A 105 -8.93 -5.68 -9.59
C ASP A 105 -9.31 -6.56 -8.37
N MET A 106 -9.06 -6.08 -7.15
CA MET A 106 -9.39 -6.76 -5.91
C MET A 106 -10.41 -5.94 -5.11
N SER A 107 -11.58 -6.53 -4.86
CA SER A 107 -12.65 -5.84 -4.12
C SER A 107 -12.42 -5.79 -2.62
N ALA A 108 -11.82 -6.84 -2.05
CA ALA A 108 -11.43 -6.90 -0.65
C ALA A 108 -10.05 -7.55 -0.54
N VAL A 109 -9.15 -6.89 0.18
CA VAL A 109 -7.72 -7.24 0.23
C VAL A 109 -7.27 -7.46 1.67
N SER A 110 -6.53 -8.54 1.88
CA SER A 110 -5.76 -8.78 3.10
C SER A 110 -4.28 -8.61 2.80
N ILE A 111 -3.63 -7.73 3.55
CA ILE A 111 -2.20 -7.50 3.55
C ILE A 111 -1.67 -8.07 4.87
N GLU A 112 -0.88 -9.14 4.77
CA GLU A 112 -0.22 -9.74 5.92
C GLU A 112 1.27 -9.40 5.86
N ILE A 113 1.81 -8.91 6.96
CA ILE A 113 3.25 -8.68 7.11
C ILE A 113 3.85 -9.86 7.86
N ASP A 114 4.85 -10.48 7.25
CA ASP A 114 5.58 -11.62 7.78
C ASP A 114 7.10 -11.40 7.69
N PRO A 115 7.94 -12.27 8.26
CA PRO A 115 9.40 -12.07 8.29
C PRO A 115 10.07 -11.90 6.92
N PHE A 116 9.41 -12.28 5.81
CA PHE A 116 9.94 -12.19 4.46
C PHE A 116 9.42 -10.97 3.67
N GLY A 117 8.52 -10.17 4.24
CA GLY A 117 7.95 -8.99 3.58
C GLY A 117 6.44 -8.93 3.75
N ILE A 118 5.72 -8.77 2.63
CA ILE A 118 4.26 -8.80 2.64
C ILE A 118 3.67 -9.88 1.75
N VAL A 119 2.55 -10.42 2.21
CA VAL A 119 1.68 -11.30 1.43
C VAL A 119 0.35 -10.58 1.22
N VAL A 120 -0.01 -10.37 -0.05
CA VAL A 120 -1.27 -9.74 -0.45
C VAL A 120 -2.21 -10.80 -1.01
N SER A 121 -3.44 -10.84 -0.51
CA SER A 121 -4.44 -11.83 -0.89
C SER A 121 -5.84 -11.23 -0.95
N ARG A 122 -6.75 -11.88 -1.66
CA ARG A 122 -8.17 -11.51 -1.69
C ARG A 122 -8.88 -12.07 -0.46
N ILE A 123 -9.76 -11.26 0.12
CA ILE A 123 -10.72 -11.73 1.14
C ILE A 123 -11.95 -12.22 0.38
N ASN A 124 -12.30 -13.49 0.55
CA ASN A 124 -13.53 -14.08 0.01
C ASN A 124 -14.74 -13.76 0.87
#